data_AF-A0A916K0V5-F1
#
_entry.id   AF-A0A916K0V5-F1
#
_cell.length_a   1.000
_cell.length_b   1.000
_cell.length_c   1.000
_cell.angle_alpha   90.00
_cell.angle_beta   90.00
_cell.angle_gamma   90.00
#
_symmetry.space_group_name_H-M   'P 1'
#
loop_
_entity.id
_entity.type
_entity.pdbx_description
1 polymer ?
#
loop_
_entity_poly.entity_id
_entity_poly.type
_entity_poly.pdbx_seq_one_letter_code
_entity_poly.pdbx_strand_id
1 'polypeptide(L)'
;MTGTIWASLITAAALLGSGLIAALVTVGLAVWRSVQRARKTNEALWLYTRDLIDHIYRGGLGPPPAPPEYIRHIYEPGDDQ
;
A
#
# COMPACT_ATOMS: atom_id res chain seq x y z
N MET A 1 39.62 -15.46 29.54
CA MET A 1 39.49 -14.18 28.81
C MET A 1 39.16 -14.37 27.32
N THR A 2 39.69 -15.38 26.62
CA THR A 2 39.43 -15.64 25.19
C THR A 2 38.02 -16.14 24.87
N GLY A 3 37.43 -17.01 25.71
CA GLY A 3 36.08 -17.55 25.47
C GLY A 3 34.95 -16.53 25.55
N THR A 4 35.08 -15.53 26.42
CA THR A 4 34.10 -14.43 26.55
C THR A 4 34.13 -13.47 25.36
N ILE A 5 35.30 -13.27 24.74
CA ILE A 5 35.44 -12.43 23.54
C ILE A 5 34.71 -13.07 22.36
N TRP A 6 34.93 -14.36 22.10
CA TRP A 6 34.24 -15.07 21.01
C TRP A 6 32.72 -15.10 21.19
N ALA A 7 32.24 -15.34 22.41
CA ALA A 7 30.80 -15.29 22.71
C ALA A 7 30.21 -13.91 22.38
N SER A 8 30.87 -12.82 22.80
CA SER A 8 30.38 -11.45 22.53
C SER A 8 30.32 -11.10 21.04
N LEU A 9 31.30 -11.55 20.23
CA LEU A 9 31.31 -11.31 18.79
C LEU A 9 30.20 -12.06 18.06
N ILE A 10 29.92 -13.32 18.45
CA ILE A 10 28.83 -14.11 17.87
C ILE A 10 27.47 -13.48 18.23
N THR A 11 27.29 -13.06 19.48
CA THR A 11 26.05 -12.39 19.91
C THR A 11 25.86 -11.06 19.17
N ALA A 12 26.91 -10.26 19.00
CA ALA A 12 26.85 -9.01 18.25
C ALA A 12 26.48 -9.24 16.77
N ALA A 13 27.10 -10.23 16.12
CA ALA A 13 26.78 -10.58 14.74
C ALA A 13 25.32 -11.08 14.59
N ALA A 14 24.84 -11.91 15.53
CA ALA A 14 23.46 -12.38 15.53
C ALA A 14 22.45 -11.25 15.73
N LEU A 15 22.74 -10.31 16.63
CA LEU A 15 21.90 -9.13 16.87
C LEU A 15 21.82 -8.24 15.62
N LEU A 16 22.95 -7.95 14.98
CA LEU A 16 22.99 -7.19 13.73
C LEU A 16 22.25 -7.90 12.59
N GLY A 17 22.45 -9.22 12.44
CA GLY A 17 21.75 -10.02 11.44
C GLY A 17 20.24 -10.05 11.65
N SER A 18 19.79 -10.26 12.89
CA SER A 18 18.36 -10.27 13.22
C SER A 18 17.69 -8.91 13.02
N GLY A 19 18.38 -7.81 13.36
CA GLY A 19 17.88 -6.46 13.13
C GLY A 19 17.71 -6.13 11.65
N LEU A 20 18.66 -6.54 10.80
CA LEU A 20 18.55 -6.37 9.36
C LEU A 20 17.38 -7.18 8.79
N ILE A 21 17.22 -8.44 9.18
CA ILE A 21 16.12 -9.28 8.73
C ILE A 21 14.77 -8.66 9.15
N ALA A 22 14.63 -8.22 10.41
CA ALA A 22 13.41 -7.60 10.90
C ALA A 22 13.07 -6.30 10.13
N ALA A 23 14.08 -5.47 9.83
CA ALA A 23 13.89 -4.26 9.02
C ALA A 23 13.40 -4.60 7.61
N LEU A 24 14.04 -5.57 6.94
CA LEU A 24 13.65 -6.00 5.60
C LEU A 24 12.23 -6.58 5.56
N VAL A 25 11.85 -7.40 6.56
CA VAL A 25 10.49 -7.93 6.68
C VAL A 25 9.48 -6.78 6.87
N THR A 26 9.79 -5.81 7.72
CA THR A 26 8.92 -4.66 7.99
C THR A 26 8.71 -3.82 6.73
N VAL A 27 9.79 -3.49 6.02
CA VAL A 27 9.72 -2.75 4.75
C VAL A 27 8.97 -3.56 3.70
N GLY A 28 9.24 -4.86 3.58
CA GLY A 28 8.55 -5.75 2.64
C GLY A 28 7.04 -5.79 2.87
N LEU A 29 6.59 -5.88 4.13
CA LEU A 29 5.18 -5.83 4.48
C LEU A 29 4.55 -4.47 4.17
N ALA A 30 5.26 -3.36 4.43
CA ALA A 30 4.79 -2.02 4.11
C ALA A 30 4.59 -1.83 2.60
N VAL A 31 5.57 -2.25 1.79
CA VAL A 31 5.51 -2.20 0.32
C VAL A 31 4.42 -3.11 -0.21
N TRP A 32 4.28 -4.32 0.33
CA TRP A 32 3.22 -5.22 -0.10
C TRP A 32 1.84 -4.61 0.15
N ARG A 33 1.62 -4.02 1.34
CA ARG A 33 0.36 -3.33 1.66
C ARG A 33 0.11 -2.14 0.74
N SER A 34 1.12 -1.32 0.44
CA SER A 34 0.96 -0.17 -0.45
C SER A 34 0.62 -0.59 -1.88
N VAL A 35 1.28 -1.62 -2.41
CA VAL A 35 0.97 -2.18 -3.74
C VAL A 35 -0.44 -2.76 -3.79
N GLN A 36 -0.89 -3.46 -2.74
CA GLN A 36 -2.26 -3.98 -2.69
C GLN A 36 -3.30 -2.87 -2.66
N ARG A 37 -3.07 -1.80 -1.89
CA ARG A 37 -3.94 -0.62 -1.89
C ARG A 37 -3.99 0.03 -3.27
N ALA A 38 -2.82 0.28 -3.88
CA ALA A 38 -2.73 0.88 -5.21
C ALA A 38 -3.44 0.04 -6.29
N ARG A 39 -3.32 -1.29 -6.26
CA ARG A 39 -4.01 -2.20 -7.18
C ARG A 39 -5.54 -2.06 -7.07
N LYS A 40 -6.06 -2.14 -5.85
CA LYS A 40 -7.51 -1.99 -5.59
C LYS A 40 -8.02 -0.61 -6.00
N THR A 41 -7.25 0.44 -5.70
CA THR A 41 -7.60 1.81 -6.07
C THR A 41 -7.65 1.97 -7.57
N ASN A 42 -6.65 1.44 -8.28
CA ASN A 42 -6.60 1.49 -9.74
C ASN A 42 -7.76 0.72 -10.40
N GLU A 43 -8.12 -0.45 -9.87
CA GLU A 43 -9.27 -1.22 -10.34
C GLU A 43 -10.58 -0.45 -10.14
N ALA A 44 -10.79 0.12 -8.96
CA ALA A 44 -11.98 0.92 -8.66
C ALA A 44 -12.07 2.18 -9.53
N LEU A 45 -10.93 2.87 -9.76
CA LEU A 45 -10.85 4.02 -10.67
C LEU A 45 -11.18 3.63 -12.11
N TRP A 46 -10.67 2.50 -12.59
CA TRP A 46 -10.99 2.00 -13.93
C TRP A 46 -12.47 1.73 -14.10
N LEU A 47 -13.10 1.02 -13.16
CA LEU A 47 -14.52 0.71 -13.20
C LEU A 47 -15.38 1.97 -13.13
N TYR A 48 -15.05 2.89 -12.23
CA TYR A 48 -15.78 4.16 -12.10
C TYR A 48 -15.64 5.03 -13.36
N THR A 49 -14.44 5.14 -13.91
CA THR A 49 -14.21 5.89 -15.15
C THR A 49 -14.97 5.26 -16.32
N ARG A 50 -15.00 3.92 -16.40
CA ARG A 50 -15.77 3.20 -17.41
C ARG A 50 -17.26 3.53 -17.28
N ASP A 51 -17.80 3.49 -16.07
CA ASP A 51 -19.20 3.78 -15.78
C ASP A 51 -19.56 5.24 -16.14
N LEU A 52 -18.69 6.19 -15.80
CA LEU A 52 -18.85 7.59 -16.20
C LEU A 52 -18.86 7.79 -17.73
N ILE A 53 -17.93 7.14 -18.43
CA ILE A 53 -17.87 7.20 -19.90
C ILE A 53 -19.16 6.61 -20.49
N ASP A 54 -19.59 5.46 -20.01
CA ASP A 54 -20.81 4.83 -20.49
C ASP A 54 -22.04 5.69 -20.15
N HIS A 55 -22.10 6.35 -18.98
CA HIS A 55 -23.14 7.30 -18.62
C HIS A 55 -23.20 8.49 -19.60
N ILE A 56 -22.05 9.08 -19.95
CA ILE A 56 -21.98 10.23 -20.86
C ILE A 56 -22.37 9.84 -22.30
N TYR A 57 -21.83 8.73 -22.80
CA TYR A 57 -21.90 8.42 -24.23
C TYR A 57 -23.00 7.43 -24.61
N ARG A 58 -23.51 6.63 -23.67
CA ARG A 58 -24.61 5.69 -23.93
C ARG A 58 -25.98 6.22 -23.47
N GLY A 59 -26.06 7.51 -23.18
CA GLY A 59 -27.32 8.18 -22.87
C GLY A 59 -27.83 7.92 -21.46
N GLY A 60 -26.93 7.88 -20.47
CA GLY A 60 -27.30 7.88 -19.07
C GLY A 60 -28.19 9.08 -18.75
N LEU A 61 -29.43 8.82 -18.36
CA LEU A 61 -30.38 9.86 -17.97
C LEU A 61 -30.18 10.17 -16.49
N GLY A 62 -29.86 11.43 -16.19
CA GLY A 62 -29.71 11.92 -14.81
C GLY A 62 -28.28 12.29 -14.43
N PRO A 63 -28.06 12.63 -13.15
CA PRO A 63 -26.74 13.03 -12.68
C PRO A 63 -25.73 11.88 -12.85
N PRO A 64 -24.44 12.19 -13.05
CA PRO A 64 -23.40 11.17 -13.12
C PRO A 64 -23.40 10.26 -11.88
N PRO A 65 -22.99 8.99 -12.03
CA PRO A 65 -22.77 8.11 -10.89
C PRO A 65 -21.80 8.73 -9.90
N ALA A 66 -22.04 8.51 -8.61
CA ALA A 66 -21.12 8.94 -7.55
C ALA A 66 -19.89 8.02 -7.50
N PRO A 67 -18.72 8.53 -7.06
CA PRO A 67 -17.54 7.70 -6.89
C PRO A 67 -17.79 6.61 -5.83
N PRO A 68 -17.32 5.36 -6.05
CA PRO A 68 -17.33 4.31 -5.05
C PRO A 68 -16.67 4.75 -3.75
N GLU A 69 -17.20 4.31 -2.61
CA GLU A 69 -16.71 4.68 -1.26
C GLU A 69 -15.19 4.49 -1.12
N TYR A 70 -14.69 3.38 -1.66
CA TYR A 70 -13.27 3.03 -1.57
C TYR A 70 -12.34 4.05 -2.24
N ILE A 71 -12.78 4.81 -3.24
CA ILE A 71 -11.98 5.85 -3.91
C ILE A 71 -12.51 7.26 -3.67
N ARG A 72 -13.58 7.43 -2.89
CA ARG A 72 -14.19 8.74 -2.62
C ARG A 72 -13.19 9.71 -2.01
N HIS A 73 -12.35 9.20 -1.12
CA HIS A 73 -11.30 9.94 -0.40
C HIS A 73 -10.37 10.73 -1.33
N ILE A 74 -10.08 10.22 -2.54
CA ILE A 74 -9.23 10.87 -3.56
C ILE A 74 -9.83 12.21 -4.05
N TYR A 75 -11.15 12.35 -3.96
CA TYR A 75 -11.88 13.55 -4.40
C TYR A 75 -12.18 14.52 -3.26
N GLU A 76 -11.79 14.17 -2.02
CA GLU A 76 -11.98 15.02 -0.84
C GLU A 76 -10.77 15.97 -0.70
N PRO A 77 -10.99 17.29 -0.52
CA PRO A 77 -9.89 18.24 -0.38
C PRO A 77 -9.09 17.96 0.89
N GLY A 78 -7.79 17.74 0.75
CA GLY A 78 -6.86 17.60 1.88
C GLY A 78 -6.67 16.17 2.39
N ASP A 79 -7.08 15.15 1.64
CA ASP A 79 -6.72 13.75 1.96
C ASP A 79 -5.30 13.44 1.46
N ASP A 80 -4.40 13.17 2.39
CA ASP A 80 -2.98 12.91 2.20
C ASP A 80 -2.60 11.42 2.45
N GLN A 81 -3.58 10.52 2.31
CA GLN A 81 -3.40 9.06 2.44
C GLN A 81 -2.56 8.38 1.34
#